data_AF-A0A1A8PHA1-F1
#
_entry.id   AF-A0A1A8PHA1-F1
#
_cell.length_a   1.000
_cell.length_b   1.000
_cell.length_c   1.000
_cell.angle_alpha   90.00
_cell.angle_beta   90.00
_cell.angle_gamma   90.00
#
_symmetry.space_group_name_H-M   'P 1'
#
loop_
_entity.id
_entity.type
_entity.pdbx_description
1 polymer ?
#
loop_
_entity_poly.entity_id
_entity_poly.type
_entity_poly.pdbx_seq_one_letter_code
_entity_poly.pdbx_strand_id
1 'polypeptide(L)'
;KKAPLNIGLISCNVSAQPPQVSNTHDPPLNQPKEHQVLESDVRLAEDYDVFISKAQLDSILVNYTRSGSLLFRKLVCAFFDDATLANSLPNGKRKRGLNDNRKGLDQNIVGAIKVFTEKYCTDHRIEKLPGPRDWVQILQDQIKLARRRLKRDAAEAEESSTGPSTSCDYKKPECAEHTLKNVTC
;
A
#
# COMPACT_ATOMS: atom_id res chain seq x y z
N LYS A 1 25.55 52.48 -14.69
CA LYS A 1 25.46 53.11 -13.34
C LYS A 1 24.10 52.77 -12.76
N LYS A 2 24.06 52.45 -11.46
CA LYS A 2 22.94 51.88 -10.67
C LYS A 2 21.59 52.62 -10.81
N ALA A 3 20.50 51.87 -10.61
CA ALA A 3 19.16 52.36 -10.27
C ALA A 3 19.15 53.20 -8.98
N PRO A 4 18.04 53.91 -8.72
CA PRO A 4 17.24 53.44 -7.57
C PRO A 4 15.71 53.48 -7.78
N LEU A 5 15.09 52.65 -6.96
CA LEU A 5 13.66 52.47 -6.70
C LEU A 5 13.02 53.76 -6.16
N ASN A 6 11.76 54.03 -6.53
CA ASN A 6 10.91 54.98 -5.82
C ASN A 6 9.62 54.27 -5.37
N ILE A 7 9.28 54.50 -4.12
CA ILE A 7 8.37 53.75 -3.27
C ILE A 7 7.23 54.71 -2.92
N GLY A 8 5.98 54.27 -3.10
CA GLY A 8 4.82 54.68 -2.31
C GLY A 8 4.11 55.99 -2.70
N LEU A 9 2.83 55.87 -3.04
CA LEU A 9 1.81 56.62 -2.31
C LEU A 9 0.48 55.84 -2.25
N ILE A 10 -0.16 56.04 -1.11
CA ILE A 10 -1.26 55.34 -0.49
C ILE A 10 -2.56 56.02 -0.95
N SER A 11 -3.63 55.26 -1.19
CA SER A 11 -4.98 55.83 -1.17
C SER A 11 -5.91 54.94 -0.36
N CYS A 12 -6.33 55.47 0.78
CA CYS A 12 -7.32 54.92 1.67
C CYS A 12 -8.71 55.34 1.20
N ASN A 13 -9.70 54.43 1.23
CA ASN A 13 -11.05 54.82 1.60
C ASN A 13 -11.83 53.63 2.18
N VAL A 14 -12.39 53.92 3.33
CA VAL A 14 -13.22 53.16 4.26
C VAL A 14 -14.62 52.90 3.68
N SER A 15 -15.22 51.74 3.98
CA SER A 15 -16.67 51.64 4.02
C SER A 15 -17.13 50.53 4.98
N ALA A 16 -17.36 50.98 6.22
CA ALA A 16 -18.38 50.58 7.19
C ALA A 16 -18.72 49.08 7.43
N GLN A 17 -18.41 48.62 8.64
CA GLN A 17 -19.13 47.58 9.37
C GLN A 17 -20.44 48.13 9.99
N PRO A 18 -21.40 47.24 10.33
CA PRO A 18 -22.20 47.35 11.55
C PRO A 18 -21.94 46.18 12.54
N PRO A 19 -22.46 46.23 13.79
CA PRO A 19 -21.68 45.96 15.00
C PRO A 19 -21.73 44.52 15.55
N GLN A 20 -20.73 44.25 16.39
CA GLN A 20 -20.53 43.09 17.24
C GLN A 20 -21.65 42.89 18.26
N VAL A 21 -22.03 41.64 18.52
CA VAL A 21 -22.55 41.22 19.83
C VAL A 21 -21.82 39.96 20.26
N SER A 22 -21.11 40.11 21.36
CA SER A 22 -20.33 39.13 22.12
C SER A 22 -21.19 37.96 22.62
N ASN A 23 -20.64 36.75 22.62
CA ASN A 23 -20.80 35.83 23.74
C ASN A 23 -19.63 34.84 23.82
N THR A 24 -18.94 34.90 24.95
CA THR A 24 -17.90 33.99 25.42
C THR A 24 -18.50 32.62 25.72
N HIS A 25 -17.98 31.56 25.11
CA HIS A 25 -18.01 30.21 25.68
C HIS A 25 -16.90 29.33 25.06
N ASP A 26 -15.86 29.07 25.84
CA ASP A 26 -15.00 27.89 25.71
C ASP A 26 -15.34 26.95 26.90
N PRO A 27 -15.08 25.62 26.90
CA PRO A 27 -14.37 24.74 25.94
C PRO A 27 -15.12 23.37 25.76
N PRO A 28 -14.54 22.20 25.42
CA PRO A 28 -13.36 21.81 24.61
C PRO A 28 -13.69 20.80 23.48
N LEU A 29 -12.66 20.49 22.67
CA LEU A 29 -12.41 19.20 21.99
C LEU A 29 -13.13 18.90 20.65
N ASN A 30 -12.27 18.63 19.66
CA ASN A 30 -12.42 17.67 18.55
C ASN A 30 -12.94 18.22 17.18
N GLN A 31 -12.00 18.24 16.22
CA GLN A 31 -12.17 18.27 14.75
C GLN A 31 -12.59 19.64 14.14
N PRO A 32 -11.92 20.09 13.06
CA PRO A 32 -11.83 19.35 11.80
C PRO A 32 -10.43 19.37 11.16
N LYS A 33 -9.83 18.19 11.02
CA LYS A 33 -8.86 17.92 9.95
C LYS A 33 -9.40 16.78 9.09
N GLU A 34 -10.66 16.90 8.70
CA GLU A 34 -10.99 16.48 7.34
C GLU A 34 -10.08 17.35 6.47
N HIS A 35 -8.96 16.79 6.02
CA HIS A 35 -8.19 17.38 4.95
C HIS A 35 -9.13 17.35 3.74
N GLN A 36 -9.98 18.37 3.67
CA GLN A 36 -10.67 18.81 2.49
C GLN A 36 -9.62 19.38 1.55
N VAL A 37 -8.76 18.51 1.06
CA VAL A 37 -8.32 18.62 -0.30
C VAL A 37 -9.10 17.49 -0.95
N LEU A 38 -10.14 17.85 -1.71
CA LEU A 38 -10.54 17.03 -2.85
C LEU A 38 -9.30 16.94 -3.74
N GLU A 39 -8.38 16.08 -3.35
CA GLU A 39 -7.19 15.72 -4.10
C GLU A 39 -7.73 15.20 -5.42
N SER A 40 -7.53 15.97 -6.49
CA SER A 40 -8.16 15.71 -7.77
C SER A 40 -7.89 14.26 -8.17
N ASP A 41 -8.93 13.42 -8.16
CA ASP A 41 -8.78 12.03 -8.59
C ASP A 41 -8.53 12.01 -10.09
N VAL A 42 -7.55 11.20 -10.50
CA VAL A 42 -7.18 11.03 -11.90
C VAL A 42 -7.43 9.59 -12.32
N ARG A 43 -7.94 9.43 -13.54
CA ARG A 43 -8.17 8.12 -14.13
C ARG A 43 -6.83 7.50 -14.53
N LEU A 44 -6.58 6.28 -14.09
CA LEU A 44 -5.28 5.62 -14.28
C LEU A 44 -5.07 5.17 -15.74
N ALA A 45 -6.11 4.70 -16.42
CA ALA A 45 -6.04 4.30 -17.83
C ALA A 45 -7.33 4.66 -18.57
N GLU A 46 -7.23 4.96 -19.87
CA GLU A 46 -8.35 5.52 -20.64
C GLU A 46 -9.57 4.59 -20.74
N ASP A 47 -9.33 3.28 -20.80
CA ASP A 47 -10.38 2.26 -20.95
C ASP A 47 -10.88 1.68 -19.61
N TYR A 48 -10.47 2.27 -18.49
CA TYR A 48 -10.72 1.72 -17.16
C TYR A 48 -11.28 2.77 -16.22
N ASP A 49 -12.38 2.47 -15.53
CA ASP A 49 -12.95 3.30 -14.47
C ASP A 49 -12.21 3.10 -13.14
N VAL A 50 -10.90 3.29 -13.17
CA VAL A 50 -10.00 3.11 -12.02
C VAL A 50 -9.33 4.45 -11.73
N PHE A 51 -9.57 4.97 -10.54
CA PHE A 51 -9.16 6.31 -10.13
C PHE A 51 -8.20 6.26 -8.96
N ILE A 52 -7.26 7.20 -8.94
CA ILE A 52 -6.29 7.39 -7.86
C ILE A 52 -6.12 8.88 -7.60
N SER A 53 -5.91 9.25 -6.34
CA SER A 53 -5.59 10.62 -5.96
C SER A 53 -4.35 11.11 -6.71
N LYS A 54 -4.42 12.30 -7.30
CA LYS A 54 -3.29 12.89 -8.04
C LYS A 54 -2.03 12.99 -7.21
N ALA A 55 -2.10 13.44 -5.95
CA ALA A 55 -0.92 13.49 -5.08
C ALA A 55 -0.32 12.11 -4.82
N GLN A 56 -1.16 11.08 -4.65
CA GLN A 56 -0.68 9.71 -4.46
C GLN A 56 0.04 9.20 -5.71
N LEU A 57 -0.54 9.43 -6.88
CA LEU A 57 0.09 9.04 -8.15
C LEU A 57 1.41 9.78 -8.38
N ASP A 58 1.42 11.10 -8.24
CA ASP A 58 2.61 11.92 -8.40
C ASP A 58 3.74 11.48 -7.45
N SER A 59 3.40 11.18 -6.19
CA SER A 59 4.35 10.66 -5.21
C SER A 59 4.98 9.33 -5.65
N ILE A 60 4.17 8.42 -6.20
CA ILE A 60 4.66 7.14 -6.74
C ILE A 60 5.59 7.38 -7.94
N LEU A 61 5.20 8.26 -8.86
CA LEU A 61 5.97 8.56 -10.08
C LEU A 61 7.30 9.27 -9.77
N VAL A 62 7.35 10.16 -8.79
CA VAL A 62 8.62 10.81 -8.42
C VAL A 62 9.63 9.82 -7.83
N ASN A 63 9.15 8.83 -7.08
CA ASN A 63 10.03 7.92 -6.32
C ASN A 63 10.37 6.61 -7.06
N TYR A 64 9.54 6.17 -8.02
CA TYR A 64 9.59 4.78 -8.49
C TYR A 64 9.51 4.61 -10.02
N THR A 65 10.16 5.48 -10.79
CA THR A 65 10.08 5.53 -12.27
C THR A 65 11.31 5.03 -13.02
N ARG A 66 12.26 4.41 -12.32
CA ARG A 66 13.44 3.79 -12.96
C ARG A 66 13.20 2.35 -13.41
N SER A 67 12.10 1.72 -13.00
CA SER A 67 11.77 0.34 -13.33
C SER A 67 10.27 0.12 -13.34
N GLY A 68 9.74 -0.43 -14.45
CA GLY A 68 8.33 -0.76 -14.57
C GLY A 68 7.87 -1.78 -13.52
N SER A 69 8.74 -2.73 -13.13
CA SER A 69 8.42 -3.72 -12.09
C SER A 69 8.19 -3.08 -10.73
N LEU A 70 8.98 -2.06 -10.40
CA LEU A 70 8.88 -1.35 -9.13
C LEU A 70 7.65 -0.42 -9.14
N LEU A 71 7.41 0.28 -10.24
CA LEU A 71 6.22 1.11 -10.43
C LEU A 71 4.94 0.27 -10.24
N PHE A 72 4.86 -0.86 -10.93
CA PHE A 72 3.73 -1.77 -10.82
C PHE A 72 3.54 -2.29 -9.40
N ARG A 73 4.62 -2.71 -8.74
CA ARG A 73 4.58 -3.13 -7.33
C ARG A 73 3.99 -2.03 -6.44
N LYS A 74 4.38 -0.78 -6.64
CA LYS A 74 3.93 0.36 -5.83
C LYS A 74 2.48 0.72 -6.09
N LEU A 75 2.04 0.65 -7.34
CA LEU A 75 0.63 0.83 -7.69
C LEU A 75 -0.24 -0.28 -7.10
N VAL A 76 0.19 -1.55 -7.16
CA VAL A 76 -0.54 -2.66 -6.53
C VAL A 76 -0.74 -2.41 -5.03
N CYS A 77 0.29 -1.95 -4.31
CA CYS A 77 0.17 -1.60 -2.89
C CYS A 77 -0.71 -0.35 -2.63
N ALA A 78 -0.85 0.54 -3.62
CA ALA A 78 -1.69 1.73 -3.49
C ALA A 78 -3.18 1.40 -3.65
N PHE A 79 -3.51 0.44 -4.53
CA PHE A 79 -4.88 0.02 -4.81
C PHE A 79 -5.37 -1.14 -3.94
N PHE A 80 -4.49 -2.03 -3.50
CA PHE A 80 -4.85 -3.18 -2.68
C PHE A 80 -4.14 -3.12 -1.34
N ASP A 81 -4.93 -3.12 -0.28
CA ASP A 81 -4.46 -3.21 1.10
C ASP A 81 -3.96 -4.62 1.43
N ASP A 82 -3.16 -4.72 2.50
CA ASP A 82 -2.56 -6.00 2.93
C ASP A 82 -3.64 -7.05 3.29
N ALA A 83 -4.82 -6.66 3.77
CA ALA A 83 -5.90 -7.61 4.06
C ALA A 83 -6.51 -8.17 2.76
N THR A 84 -6.79 -7.32 1.78
CA THR A 84 -7.26 -7.77 0.45
C THR A 84 -6.23 -8.67 -0.23
N LEU A 85 -4.95 -8.28 -0.23
CA LEU A 85 -3.87 -9.08 -0.81
C LEU A 85 -3.74 -10.45 -0.11
N ALA A 86 -3.79 -10.48 1.23
CA ALA A 86 -3.60 -11.73 1.97
C ALA A 86 -4.72 -12.76 1.73
N ASN A 87 -5.96 -12.26 1.59
CA ASN A 87 -7.16 -13.07 1.33
C ASN A 87 -7.37 -13.42 -0.15
N SER A 88 -6.51 -12.91 -1.03
CA SER A 88 -6.59 -13.17 -2.47
C SER A 88 -5.93 -14.50 -2.86
N LEU A 89 -6.34 -15.02 -4.01
CA LEU A 89 -5.70 -16.19 -4.65
C LEU A 89 -4.24 -15.90 -5.01
N PRO A 90 -3.34 -16.90 -4.96
CA PRO A 90 -1.92 -16.70 -5.20
C PRO A 90 -1.62 -15.99 -6.52
N ASN A 91 -2.40 -16.26 -7.58
CA ASN A 91 -2.18 -15.68 -8.90
C ASN A 91 -3.03 -14.43 -9.14
N GLY A 92 -3.79 -13.98 -8.14
CA GLY A 92 -4.83 -12.96 -8.28
C GLY A 92 -6.00 -13.38 -9.18
N LYS A 93 -5.98 -14.55 -9.82
CA LYS A 93 -7.00 -15.01 -10.77
C LYS A 93 -7.70 -16.27 -10.28
N ARG A 94 -9.04 -16.33 -10.41
CA ARG A 94 -9.82 -17.55 -10.16
C ARG A 94 -9.58 -18.55 -11.28
N LYS A 95 -9.21 -19.79 -10.94
CA LYS A 95 -9.17 -20.91 -11.89
C LYS A 95 -10.55 -21.57 -11.88
N ARG A 96 -11.17 -21.70 -13.06
CA ARG A 96 -12.48 -22.37 -13.18
C ARG A 96 -12.34 -23.82 -12.68
N GLY A 97 -13.12 -24.20 -11.66
CA GLY A 97 -13.16 -25.57 -11.13
C GLY A 97 -12.32 -25.86 -9.88
N LEU A 98 -11.61 -24.90 -9.30
CA LEU A 98 -10.95 -25.06 -8.00
C LEU A 98 -11.80 -24.39 -6.91
N ASN A 99 -12.30 -25.15 -5.93
CA ASN A 99 -13.05 -24.62 -4.79
C ASN A 99 -12.10 -23.98 -3.77
N ASP A 100 -11.51 -22.85 -4.15
CA ASP A 100 -10.84 -21.97 -3.22
C ASP A 100 -11.82 -20.86 -2.80
N ASN A 101 -12.03 -20.75 -1.49
CA ASN A 101 -12.89 -19.73 -0.88
C ASN A 101 -12.28 -18.32 -1.02
N ARG A 102 -10.99 -18.22 -1.36
CA ARG A 102 -10.30 -16.96 -1.62
C ARG A 102 -10.76 -16.32 -2.92
N LYS A 103 -10.86 -14.98 -2.90
CA LYS A 103 -11.30 -14.20 -4.06
C LYS A 103 -10.13 -13.91 -5.00
N GLY A 104 -10.41 -13.75 -6.29
CA GLY A 104 -9.45 -13.14 -7.21
C GLY A 104 -9.32 -11.64 -6.92
N LEU A 105 -8.20 -11.05 -7.32
CA LEU A 105 -8.06 -9.59 -7.37
C LEU A 105 -8.97 -9.04 -8.47
N ASP A 106 -9.40 -7.79 -8.29
CA ASP A 106 -10.17 -7.09 -9.30
C ASP A 106 -9.34 -6.96 -10.59
N GLN A 107 -9.81 -7.60 -11.67
CA GLN A 107 -9.10 -7.61 -12.94
C GLN A 107 -9.18 -6.26 -13.66
N ASN A 108 -10.16 -5.42 -13.33
CA ASN A 108 -10.27 -4.07 -13.87
C ASN A 108 -9.14 -3.21 -13.32
N ILE A 109 -8.92 -3.25 -12.00
CA ILE A 109 -7.81 -2.55 -11.33
C ILE A 109 -6.46 -3.10 -11.80
N VAL A 110 -6.28 -4.42 -11.81
CA VAL A 110 -5.02 -5.04 -12.27
C VAL A 110 -4.73 -4.69 -13.74
N GLY A 111 -5.76 -4.69 -14.60
CA GLY A 111 -5.65 -4.30 -16.00
C GLY A 111 -5.24 -2.84 -16.17
N ALA A 112 -5.89 -1.92 -15.45
CA ALA A 112 -5.57 -0.50 -15.48
C ALA A 112 -4.12 -0.24 -15.05
N ILE A 113 -3.66 -0.83 -13.94
CA ILE A 113 -2.29 -0.69 -13.45
C ILE A 113 -1.29 -1.18 -14.50
N LYS A 114 -1.59 -2.32 -15.14
CA LYS A 114 -0.74 -2.90 -16.18
C LYS A 114 -0.63 -1.97 -17.38
N VAL A 115 -1.76 -1.54 -17.95
CA VAL A 115 -1.81 -0.66 -19.12
C VAL A 115 -1.12 0.68 -18.83
N PHE A 116 -1.37 1.26 -17.66
CA PHE A 116 -0.71 2.49 -17.23
C PHE A 116 0.81 2.32 -17.13
N THR A 117 1.28 1.23 -16.50
CA THR A 117 2.72 0.97 -16.35
C THR A 117 3.38 0.78 -17.72
N GLU A 118 2.74 0.05 -18.63
CA GLU A 118 3.23 -0.17 -20.01
C GLU A 118 3.32 1.13 -20.80
N LYS A 119 2.28 1.97 -20.75
CA LYS A 119 2.25 3.30 -21.39
C LYS A 119 3.37 4.19 -20.83
N TYR A 120 3.47 4.29 -19.51
CA TYR A 120 4.47 5.10 -18.84
C TYR A 120 5.90 4.67 -19.18
N CYS A 121 6.18 3.36 -19.18
CA CYS A 121 7.52 2.86 -19.51
C CYS A 121 7.89 3.15 -20.96
N THR A 122 6.93 3.06 -21.88
CA THR A 122 7.11 3.41 -23.29
C THR A 122 7.43 4.90 -23.45
N ASP A 123 6.61 5.77 -22.86
CA ASP A 123 6.74 7.23 -22.98
C ASP A 123 8.07 7.75 -22.39
N HIS A 124 8.52 7.14 -21.29
CA HIS A 124 9.76 7.51 -20.60
C HIS A 124 10.99 6.66 -20.99
N ARG A 125 10.87 5.80 -22.00
CA ARG A 125 11.95 4.92 -22.52
C ARG A 125 12.64 4.07 -21.43
N ILE A 126 11.85 3.46 -20.56
CA ILE A 126 12.35 2.54 -19.54
C ILE A 126 12.63 1.18 -20.21
N GLU A 127 13.90 0.81 -20.35
CA GLU A 127 14.31 -0.43 -21.06
C GLU A 127 13.73 -1.71 -20.43
N LYS A 128 13.54 -1.74 -19.11
CA LYS A 128 13.11 -2.94 -18.39
C LYS A 128 11.62 -2.92 -18.10
N LEU A 129 10.83 -3.20 -19.14
CA LEU A 129 9.40 -3.45 -19.02
C LEU A 129 9.15 -4.85 -18.45
N PRO A 130 8.21 -5.02 -17.49
CA PRO A 130 7.84 -6.33 -16.99
C PRO A 130 7.12 -7.14 -18.07
N GLY A 131 7.51 -8.40 -18.22
CA GLY A 131 6.83 -9.33 -19.12
C GLY A 131 5.58 -9.95 -18.47
N PRO A 132 4.77 -10.70 -19.25
CA PRO A 132 3.61 -11.45 -18.77
C PRO A 132 3.84 -12.27 -17.49
N ARG A 133 5.02 -12.87 -17.36
CA ARG A 133 5.42 -13.66 -16.19
C ARG A 133 5.76 -12.78 -14.99
N ASP A 134 6.43 -11.65 -15.22
CA ASP A 134 6.84 -10.73 -14.16
C ASP A 134 5.63 -10.10 -13.47
N TRP A 135 4.58 -9.72 -14.21
CA TRP A 135 3.34 -9.19 -13.63
C TRP A 135 2.74 -10.16 -12.61
N VAL A 136 2.61 -11.43 -13.00
CA VAL A 136 2.06 -12.49 -12.14
C VAL A 136 2.97 -12.72 -10.94
N GLN A 137 4.29 -12.75 -11.16
CA GLN A 137 5.27 -12.94 -10.09
C GLN A 137 5.21 -11.82 -9.06
N ILE A 138 5.10 -10.56 -9.50
CA ILE A 138 5.00 -9.41 -8.60
C ILE A 138 3.71 -9.49 -7.76
N LEU A 139 2.58 -9.85 -8.37
CA LEU A 139 1.32 -10.05 -7.63
C LEU A 139 1.46 -11.18 -6.60
N GLN A 140 2.01 -12.32 -7.00
CA GLN A 140 2.28 -13.46 -6.12
C GLN A 140 3.12 -13.06 -4.92
N ASP A 141 4.17 -12.26 -5.14
CA ASP A 141 5.06 -11.83 -4.08
C ASP A 141 4.41 -10.79 -3.16
N GLN A 142 3.56 -9.90 -3.66
CA GLN A 142 2.76 -9.00 -2.82
C GLN A 142 1.77 -9.77 -1.93
N ILE A 143 1.04 -10.73 -2.50
CA ILE A 143 0.13 -11.60 -1.75
C ILE A 143 0.88 -12.39 -0.67
N LYS A 144 2.02 -12.99 -1.02
CA LYS A 144 2.88 -13.73 -0.09
C LYS A 144 3.39 -12.84 1.04
N LEU A 145 3.81 -11.61 0.72
CA LEU A 145 4.31 -10.66 1.70
C LEU A 145 3.20 -10.18 2.64
N ALA A 146 2.02 -9.84 2.11
CA ALA A 146 0.88 -9.41 2.90
C ALA A 146 0.43 -10.50 3.90
N ARG A 147 0.35 -11.77 3.46
CA ARG A 147 0.08 -12.91 4.36
C ARG A 147 1.11 -13.03 5.47
N ARG A 148 2.39 -12.78 5.15
CA ARG A 148 3.47 -12.82 6.14
C ARG A 148 3.34 -11.68 7.15
N ARG A 149 2.88 -10.49 6.74
CA ARG A 149 2.64 -9.36 7.65
C ARG A 149 1.52 -9.69 8.63
N LEU A 150 0.34 -10.06 8.12
CA LEU A 150 -0.80 -10.38 8.97
C LEU A 150 -0.56 -11.56 9.93
N LYS A 151 0.22 -12.57 9.52
CA LYS A 151 0.55 -13.70 10.42
C LYS A 151 1.43 -13.26 11.59
N ARG A 152 2.29 -12.27 11.41
CA ARG A 152 3.14 -11.73 12.49
C ARG A 152 2.32 -10.85 13.43
N ASP A 153 1.48 -9.99 12.86
CA ASP A 153 0.65 -9.06 13.63
C ASP A 153 -0.34 -9.82 14.53
N ALA A 154 -0.79 -11.02 14.10
CA ALA A 154 -1.63 -11.91 14.92
C ALA A 154 -0.87 -12.62 16.05
N ALA A 155 0.44 -12.84 15.92
CA ALA A 155 1.25 -13.47 16.97
C ALA A 155 1.65 -12.47 18.07
N GLU A 156 1.79 -11.18 17.73
CA GLU A 156 2.09 -10.10 18.67
C GLU A 156 0.84 -9.64 19.45
N ALA A 157 -0.36 -9.79 18.87
CA ALA A 157 -1.63 -9.50 19.56
C ALA A 157 -1.94 -10.50 20.71
N GLU A 158 -1.41 -11.72 20.63
CA GLU A 158 -1.51 -12.76 21.67
C GLU A 158 -0.41 -12.64 22.75
N GLU A 159 0.45 -11.61 22.69
CA GLU A 159 1.48 -11.32 23.70
C GLU A 159 1.12 -10.08 24.55
N SER A 160 -0.16 -9.88 24.88
CA SER A 160 -0.59 -8.83 25.82
C SER A 160 -1.53 -9.27 26.93
N SER A 161 -1.86 -10.58 27.02
CA SER A 161 -2.71 -11.10 28.11
C SER A 161 -2.16 -12.31 28.88
N THR A 162 -0.90 -12.72 28.68
CA THR A 162 -0.33 -13.77 29.54
C THR A 162 1.15 -13.56 29.84
N GLY A 163 1.44 -12.92 30.97
CA GLY A 163 2.68 -13.16 31.71
C GLY A 163 2.34 -13.24 33.20
N PRO A 164 3.24 -13.75 34.07
CA PRO A 164 4.17 -14.87 33.90
C PRO A 164 3.96 -15.94 35.01
N SER A 165 4.31 -17.21 34.79
CA SER A 165 4.78 -18.08 35.89
C SER A 165 5.34 -19.43 35.47
N THR A 166 6.57 -19.66 35.97
CA THR A 166 7.15 -20.91 36.50
C THR A 166 7.30 -22.09 35.52
N SER A 167 8.53 -22.42 35.12
CA SER A 167 9.53 -23.19 35.91
C SER A 167 9.47 -24.68 35.56
N CYS A 168 10.65 -25.29 35.55
CA CYS A 168 11.01 -26.72 35.48
C CYS A 168 10.84 -27.40 34.10
N ASP A 169 11.69 -28.31 33.66
CA ASP A 169 13.07 -28.68 34.00
C ASP A 169 13.50 -29.65 32.88
N TYR A 170 14.81 -29.82 32.69
CA TYR A 170 15.34 -30.78 31.73
C TYR A 170 14.89 -32.22 32.00
N LYS A 171 14.54 -32.98 30.95
CA LYS A 171 14.88 -34.41 30.89
C LYS A 171 14.98 -34.96 29.46
N LYS A 172 16.22 -35.30 29.10
CA LYS A 172 16.65 -36.24 28.06
C LYS A 172 15.98 -37.61 28.27
N PRO A 173 15.67 -38.34 27.20
CA PRO A 173 15.97 -39.77 27.18
C PRO A 173 16.89 -40.11 26.01
N GLU A 174 18.01 -40.71 26.41
CA GLU A 174 18.89 -41.54 25.61
C GLU A 174 18.13 -42.79 25.16
N CYS A 175 18.21 -43.14 23.88
CA CYS A 175 17.86 -44.48 23.42
C CYS A 175 19.08 -45.04 22.70
N ALA A 176 19.97 -45.66 23.47
CA ALA A 176 21.05 -46.48 22.96
C ALA A 176 20.51 -47.88 22.63
N GLU A 177 20.89 -48.36 21.44
CA GLU A 177 21.33 -49.71 21.07
C GLU A 177 20.37 -50.90 21.38
N HIS A 178 20.23 -51.94 20.58
CA HIS A 178 21.13 -52.68 19.70
C HIS A 178 20.26 -53.74 19.01
N THR A 179 20.57 -54.20 17.79
CA THR A 179 20.69 -55.66 17.46
C THR A 179 21.06 -55.84 15.98
N LEU A 180 22.12 -56.63 15.85
CA LEU A 180 22.92 -57.04 14.69
C LEU A 180 22.28 -58.23 13.93
N LYS A 181 22.85 -58.52 12.74
CA LYS A 181 22.88 -59.81 11.98
C LYS A 181 21.69 -59.96 10.99
N ASN A 182 21.80 -60.45 9.75
CA ASN A 182 22.86 -61.06 8.93
C ASN A 182 22.28 -61.46 7.53
N VAL A 183 23.06 -61.21 6.45
CA VAL A 183 23.38 -62.06 5.26
C VAL A 183 22.28 -62.67 4.33
N THR A 184 22.63 -62.67 3.02
CA THR A 184 22.22 -63.54 1.86
C THR A 184 21.20 -62.89 0.89
N CYS A 185 21.36 -62.82 -0.44
CA CYS A 185 22.18 -63.54 -1.44
C CYS A 185 23.05 -62.61 -2.28
#